data_AF-A0A0Q9Y6J0-F1
#
_entry.id   AF-A0A0Q9Y6J0-F1
#
_cell.length_a   1.000
_cell.length_b   1.000
_cell.length_c   1.000
_cell.angle_alpha   90.00
_cell.angle_beta   90.00
_cell.angle_gamma   90.00
#
_symmetry.space_group_name_H-M   'P 1'
#
loop_
_entity.id
_entity.type
_entity.pdbx_description
1 polymer ?
#
loop_
_entity_poly.entity_id
_entity_poly.type
_entity_poly.pdbx_seq_one_letter_code
_entity_poly.pdbx_strand_id
1 'polypeptide(L)'
;MATKIQTYAQLAEDTAKGLTRSLEDWTGFLNTVGRLYKYPYHEQLMIYAQRPDARACAEYDLWNNTMNRYVRRGSKGIALLDTTADIPRLRYVFDVSDTGSRENSRYPYLWDMKEDYKEPIKSRF
;
A
#
# COMPACT_ATOMS: atom_id res chain seq x y z
N MET A 1 -17.69 -2.88 -22.25
CA MET A 1 -17.27 -2.44 -20.90
C MET A 1 -15.87 -2.94 -20.64
N ALA A 2 -14.99 -2.12 -20.06
CA ALA A 2 -13.65 -2.56 -19.67
C ALA A 2 -13.74 -3.58 -18.53
N THR A 3 -12.84 -4.57 -18.52
CA THR A 3 -12.71 -5.51 -17.40
C THR A 3 -12.14 -4.78 -16.17
N LYS A 4 -12.30 -5.37 -14.98
CA LYS A 4 -11.69 -4.82 -13.76
C LYS A 4 -10.16 -4.70 -13.90
N ILE A 5 -9.52 -5.69 -14.52
CA ILE A 5 -8.06 -5.67 -14.76
C ILE A 5 -7.69 -4.49 -15.65
N GLN A 6 -8.39 -4.30 -16.78
CA GLN A 6 -8.15 -3.15 -17.66
C GLN A 6 -8.35 -1.82 -16.94
N THR A 7 -9.35 -1.73 -16.08
CA THR A 7 -9.63 -0.51 -15.28
C THR A 7 -8.47 -0.20 -14.33
N TYR A 8 -7.97 -1.19 -13.60
CA TYR A 8 -6.84 -0.99 -12.69
C TYR A 8 -5.50 -0.79 -13.43
N ALA A 9 -5.32 -1.40 -14.60
CA ALA A 9 -4.16 -1.14 -15.45
C ALA A 9 -4.15 0.31 -15.94
N GLN A 10 -5.30 0.84 -16.36
CA GLN A 10 -5.43 2.26 -16.73
C GLN A 10 -5.15 3.18 -15.54
N LEU A 11 -5.67 2.84 -14.35
CA LEU A 11 -5.37 3.59 -13.12
C LEU A 11 -3.87 3.65 -12.84
N ALA A 12 -3.16 2.53 -12.98
CA ALA A 12 -1.72 2.46 -12.80
C ALA A 12 -0.99 3.39 -13.79
N GLU A 13 -1.38 3.35 -15.06
CA GLU A 13 -0.78 4.16 -16.11
C GLU A 13 -1.01 5.66 -15.90
N ASP A 14 -2.25 6.05 -15.56
CA ASP A 14 -2.60 7.44 -15.31
C ASP A 14 -1.88 7.98 -14.06
N THR A 15 -1.79 7.16 -13.01
CA THR A 15 -1.04 7.51 -11.79
C THR A 15 0.44 7.70 -12.09
N ALA A 16 1.06 6.79 -12.86
CA ALA A 16 2.46 6.91 -13.25
C ALA A 16 2.73 8.19 -14.07
N LYS A 17 1.83 8.55 -15.00
CA LYS A 17 1.93 9.80 -15.79
C LYS A 17 1.72 11.06 -14.95
N GLY A 18 1.00 10.95 -13.83
CA GLY A 18 0.72 12.04 -12.89
C GLY A 18 1.81 12.25 -11.84
N LEU A 19 2.53 11.19 -11.50
CA LEU A 19 3.38 11.09 -10.31
C LEU A 19 4.40 12.21 -10.11
N THR A 20 4.95 12.73 -11.21
CA THR A 20 6.04 13.72 -11.19
C THR A 20 5.59 15.10 -11.67
N ARG A 21 4.27 15.34 -11.82
CA ARG A 21 3.74 16.61 -12.31
C ARG A 21 3.86 17.74 -11.30
N SER A 22 3.89 17.41 -10.01
CA SER A 22 4.04 18.37 -8.93
C SER A 22 4.92 17.82 -7.82
N LEU A 23 5.46 18.73 -7.00
CA LEU A 23 6.17 18.34 -5.78
C LEU A 23 5.24 17.60 -4.82
N GLU A 24 3.97 17.98 -4.76
CA GLU A 24 2.95 17.34 -3.91
C GLU A 24 2.72 15.89 -4.33
N ASP A 25 2.49 15.62 -5.63
CA ASP A 25 2.28 14.27 -6.14
C ASP A 25 3.51 13.38 -5.88
N TRP A 26 4.69 13.94 -6.15
CA TRP A 26 5.94 13.20 -6.01
C TRP A 26 6.23 12.88 -4.54
N THR A 27 6.13 13.86 -3.65
CA THR A 27 6.38 13.65 -2.22
C THR A 27 5.28 12.83 -1.55
N GLY A 28 4.03 12.96 -2.00
CA GLY A 28 2.91 12.11 -1.60
C GLY A 28 3.18 10.64 -1.88
N PHE A 29 3.64 10.33 -3.09
CA PHE A 29 4.04 8.97 -3.44
C PHE A 29 5.23 8.47 -2.60
N LEU A 30 6.27 9.29 -2.43
CA LEU A 30 7.42 8.92 -1.61
C LEU A 30 7.06 8.63 -0.15
N ASN A 31 6.05 9.32 0.40
CA ASN A 31 5.52 8.99 1.72
C ASN A 31 4.91 7.58 1.77
N THR A 32 4.13 7.20 0.75
CA THR A 32 3.59 5.83 0.62
C THR A 32 4.71 4.80 0.47
N VAL A 33 5.71 5.07 -0.38
CA VAL A 33 6.89 4.20 -0.58
C VAL A 33 7.64 3.98 0.74
N GLY A 34 7.87 5.04 1.52
CA GLY A 34 8.54 4.94 2.82
C GLY A 34 7.80 4.05 3.82
N ARG A 35 6.46 4.19 3.90
CA ARG A 35 5.63 3.35 4.79
C ARG A 35 5.57 1.89 4.33
N LEU A 36 5.50 1.67 3.01
CA LEU A 36 5.25 0.37 2.40
C LEU A 36 6.50 -0.18 1.69
N TYR A 37 7.67 0.02 2.30
CA TYR A 37 8.98 -0.33 1.74
C TYR A 37 9.18 -1.83 1.41
N LYS A 38 8.32 -2.71 1.94
CA LYS A 38 8.35 -4.16 1.65
C LYS A 38 7.62 -4.54 0.35
N TYR A 39 6.84 -3.62 -0.22
CA TYR A 39 6.15 -3.82 -1.48
C TYR A 39 7.04 -3.40 -2.65
N PRO A 40 7.01 -4.10 -3.79
CA PRO A 40 7.66 -3.65 -5.01
C PRO A 40 6.98 -2.38 -5.57
N TYR A 41 7.72 -1.62 -6.37
CA TYR A 41 7.27 -0.32 -6.92
C TYR A 41 5.87 -0.34 -7.53
N HIS A 42 5.54 -1.32 -8.38
CA HIS A 42 4.24 -1.37 -9.06
C HIS A 42 3.07 -1.53 -8.08
N GLU A 43 3.28 -2.23 -6.97
CA GLU A 43 2.27 -2.37 -5.92
C GLU A 43 2.21 -1.13 -5.04
N GLN A 44 3.34 -0.50 -4.74
CA GLN A 44 3.37 0.80 -4.04
C GLN A 44 2.61 1.87 -4.83
N LEU A 45 2.78 1.91 -6.15
CA LEU A 45 2.04 2.80 -7.05
C LEU A 45 0.53 2.54 -7.00
N MET A 46 0.12 1.27 -7.05
CA MET A 46 -1.28 0.88 -6.94
C MET A 46 -1.89 1.22 -5.59
N ILE A 47 -1.13 1.09 -4.50
CA ILE A 47 -1.58 1.47 -3.16
C ILE A 47 -1.72 2.99 -3.08
N TYR A 48 -0.74 3.76 -3.56
CA TYR A 48 -0.81 5.21 -3.63
C TYR A 48 -2.03 5.71 -4.42
N ALA A 49 -2.27 5.13 -5.60
CA ALA A 49 -3.39 5.49 -6.47
C ALA A 49 -4.78 5.32 -5.82
N GLN A 50 -4.91 4.37 -4.89
CA GLN A 50 -6.19 4.00 -4.28
C GLN A 50 -6.35 4.51 -2.85
N ARG A 51 -5.24 4.60 -2.09
CA ARG A 51 -5.20 4.89 -0.67
C ARG A 51 -3.83 5.45 -0.25
N PRO A 52 -3.53 6.72 -0.58
CA PRO A 52 -2.21 7.33 -0.32
C PRO A 52 -1.86 7.40 1.17
N ASP A 53 -2.86 7.35 2.05
CA ASP A 53 -2.70 7.37 3.51
C ASP A 53 -2.43 5.99 4.13
N ALA A 54 -2.40 4.91 3.34
CA ALA A 54 -2.12 3.56 3.84
C ALA A 54 -0.80 3.49 4.64
N ARG A 55 -0.81 2.73 5.74
CA ARG A 55 0.30 2.65 6.70
C ARG A 55 0.88 1.25 6.86
N ALA A 56 0.06 0.21 6.71
CA ALA A 56 0.51 -1.17 6.67
C ALA A 56 -0.54 -2.01 5.96
N CYS A 57 -0.19 -2.55 4.80
CA CYS A 57 -1.09 -3.38 4.01
C CYS A 57 -0.71 -4.85 4.13
N ALA A 58 -1.73 -5.72 4.10
CA ALA A 58 -1.54 -7.15 3.94
C ALA A 58 -2.81 -7.80 3.34
N GLU A 59 -2.65 -9.01 2.82
CA GLU A 59 -3.79 -9.82 2.37
C GLU A 59 -4.68 -10.26 3.55
N TYR A 60 -5.93 -10.61 3.24
CA TYR A 60 -6.91 -11.05 4.22
C TYR A 60 -6.39 -12.19 5.11
N ASP A 61 -5.79 -13.21 4.51
CA ASP A 61 -5.29 -14.38 5.23
C ASP A 61 -4.11 -14.05 6.14
N LEU A 62 -3.24 -13.11 5.75
CA LEU A 62 -2.15 -12.69 6.63
C LEU A 62 -2.69 -11.93 7.85
N TRP A 63 -3.70 -11.07 7.66
CA TRP A 63 -4.39 -10.43 8.78
C TRP A 63 -5.06 -11.46 9.70
N ASN A 64 -5.83 -12.38 9.14
CA ASN A 64 -6.62 -13.34 9.92
C ASN A 64 -5.78 -14.43 10.58
N ASN A 65 -4.88 -15.06 9.83
CA ASN A 65 -4.20 -16.28 10.26
C ASN A 65 -2.87 -16.00 10.96
N THR A 66 -2.16 -14.91 10.59
CA THR A 66 -0.82 -14.59 11.14
C THR A 66 -0.87 -13.48 12.17
N MET A 67 -1.59 -12.39 11.86
CA MET A 67 -1.69 -11.24 12.76
C MET A 67 -2.79 -11.42 13.80
N ASN A 68 -3.64 -12.44 13.66
CA ASN A 68 -4.80 -12.70 14.51
C ASN A 68 -5.71 -11.46 14.64
N ARG A 69 -5.96 -10.79 13.51
CA ARG A 69 -6.85 -9.63 13.35
C ARG A 69 -7.91 -9.98 12.33
N TYR A 70 -9.07 -9.35 12.38
CA TYR A 70 -10.09 -9.55 11.34
C TYR A 70 -10.25 -8.30 10.49
N VAL A 71 -10.41 -8.47 9.18
CA VAL A 71 -10.81 -7.37 8.30
C VAL A 71 -12.28 -7.06 8.58
N ARG A 72 -12.61 -5.79 8.82
CA ARG A 72 -13.98 -5.38 9.16
C ARG A 72 -14.89 -5.60 7.95
N ARG A 73 -16.13 -6.01 8.22
CA ARG A 73 -17.14 -6.17 7.18
C ARG A 73 -17.36 -4.84 6.46
N GLY A 74 -17.33 -4.87 5.13
CA GLY A 74 -17.51 -3.67 4.29
C GLY A 74 -16.21 -2.90 4.00
N SER A 75 -15.06 -3.30 4.55
CA SER A 75 -13.77 -2.71 4.18
C SER A 75 -13.48 -2.92 2.69
N LYS A 76 -13.07 -1.85 2.01
CA LYS A 76 -12.71 -1.86 0.59
C LYS A 76 -11.24 -2.28 0.45
N GLY A 77 -11.01 -3.43 -0.18
CA GLY A 77 -9.66 -3.88 -0.50
C GLY A 77 -8.98 -2.99 -1.55
N ILE A 78 -7.68 -2.80 -1.40
CA ILE A 78 -6.79 -2.14 -2.35
C ILE A 78 -6.37 -3.19 -3.38
N ALA A 79 -6.71 -2.99 -4.64
CA ALA A 79 -6.41 -3.94 -5.69
C ALA A 79 -4.96 -3.81 -6.16
N LEU A 80 -4.22 -4.90 -6.18
CA LEU A 80 -2.88 -4.99 -6.73
C LEU A 80 -2.90 -5.83 -8.00
N LEU A 81 -2.22 -5.35 -9.03
CA LEU A 81 -2.04 -6.08 -10.27
C LEU A 81 -0.89 -7.06 -10.09
N ASP A 82 -1.23 -8.34 -10.03
CA ASP A 82 -0.25 -9.43 -10.08
C ASP A 82 0.00 -9.79 -11.54
N THR A 83 1.20 -9.48 -12.02
CA THR A 83 1.66 -9.75 -13.39
C THR A 83 2.71 -10.85 -13.44
N THR A 84 2.82 -11.68 -12.39
CA THR A 84 3.82 -12.76 -12.32
C THR A 84 3.47 -13.96 -13.21
N ALA A 85 2.19 -14.09 -13.59
CA ALA A 85 1.68 -15.12 -14.49
C ALA A 85 1.36 -14.55 -15.87
N ASP A 86 1.25 -15.42 -16.89
CA ASP A 86 0.89 -15.05 -18.28
C ASP A 86 -0.43 -14.27 -18.37
N ILE A 87 -1.36 -14.55 -17.44
CA ILE A 87 -2.65 -13.89 -17.33
C ILE A 87 -2.62 -13.05 -16.06
N PRO A 88 -2.65 -11.70 -16.17
CA PRO A 88 -2.67 -10.81 -15.01
C PRO A 88 -3.88 -11.07 -14.11
N ARG A 89 -3.68 -10.96 -12.81
CA ARG A 89 -4.73 -11.15 -11.79
C ARG A 89 -4.80 -9.96 -10.85
N LEU A 90 -5.94 -9.84 -10.17
CA LEU A 90 -6.09 -8.88 -9.08
C LEU A 90 -6.03 -9.65 -7.77
N ARG A 91 -5.09 -9.26 -6.91
CA ARG A 91 -5.08 -9.61 -5.49
C ARG A 91 -5.47 -8.38 -4.68
N TYR A 92 -5.96 -8.59 -3.46
CA TYR A 92 -6.45 -7.49 -2.62
C TYR A 92 -5.73 -7.47 -1.29
N VAL A 93 -5.24 -6.29 -0.93
CA VAL A 93 -4.66 -6.02 0.39
C VAL A 93 -5.56 -5.04 1.14
N PHE A 94 -5.48 -5.09 2.46
CA PHE A 94 -6.24 -4.23 3.38
C PHE A 94 -5.24 -3.50 4.28
N ASP A 95 -5.51 -2.23 4.56
CA ASP A 95 -4.71 -1.47 5.50
C ASP A 95 -5.00 -1.91 6.93
N VAL A 96 -4.04 -1.74 7.85
CA VAL A 96 -4.23 -2.04 9.27
C VAL A 96 -5.46 -1.32 9.86
N SER A 97 -5.78 -0.12 9.38
CA SER A 97 -6.98 0.62 9.80
C SER A 97 -8.28 -0.05 9.38
N ASP A 98 -8.27 -0.99 8.43
CA ASP A 98 -9.43 -1.81 8.04
C ASP A 98 -9.67 -2.98 9.01
N THR A 99 -8.77 -3.19 9.97
CA THR A 99 -8.78 -4.39 10.81
C THR A 99 -9.24 -4.12 12.25
N GLY A 100 -10.00 -5.05 12.82
CA GLY A 100 -10.28 -5.13 14.26
C GLY A 100 -9.35 -6.12 14.96
N SER A 101 -9.17 -5.93 16.27
CA SER A 101 -8.39 -6.82 17.13
C SER A 101 -9.25 -7.91 17.77
N ARG A 102 -8.59 -9.02 18.11
CA ARG A 102 -9.03 -10.14 18.94
C ARG A 102 -8.10 -10.25 20.14
N GLU A 103 -8.40 -11.16 21.06
CA GLU A 103 -7.45 -11.58 22.08
C GLU A 103 -6.15 -12.08 21.39
N ASN A 104 -4.99 -11.62 21.85
CA ASN A 104 -3.68 -11.93 21.27
C ASN A 104 -3.47 -11.47 19.82
N SER A 105 -4.16 -10.42 19.35
CA SER A 105 -3.81 -9.76 18.09
C SER A 105 -2.39 -9.20 18.12
N ARG A 106 -1.67 -9.41 17.02
CA ARG A 106 -0.40 -8.74 16.77
C ARG A 106 -0.64 -7.32 16.26
N TYR A 107 0.34 -6.45 16.50
CA TYR A 107 0.39 -5.10 15.95
C TYR A 107 1.55 -5.01 14.98
N PRO A 108 1.33 -4.59 13.72
CA PRO A 108 2.43 -4.33 12.82
C PRO A 108 3.26 -3.17 13.36
N TYR A 109 4.58 -3.24 13.17
CA TYR A 109 5.43 -2.08 13.37
C TYR A 109 5.14 -1.05 12.27
N LEU A 110 4.55 0.08 12.64
CA LEU A 110 4.29 1.18 11.71
C LEU A 110 5.50 2.10 11.68
N TRP A 111 6.29 2.01 10.62
CA TRP A 111 7.42 2.90 10.43
C TRP A 111 6.93 4.34 10.23
N ASP A 112 7.63 5.28 10.86
CA ASP A 112 7.42 6.72 10.69
C ASP A 112 8.76 7.44 10.83
N MET A 113 8.88 8.59 10.16
CA MET A 113 10.07 9.43 10.27
C MET A 113 10.03 10.15 11.62
N LYS A 114 10.99 9.85 12.51
CA LYS A 114 11.14 10.53 13.79
C LYS A 114 12.14 11.68 13.69
N GLU A 115 11.98 12.68 14.56
CA GLU A 115 12.90 13.83 14.62
C GLU A 115 14.36 13.39 14.80
N ASP A 116 14.57 12.42 15.69
CA ASP A 116 15.88 11.84 16.00
C ASP A 116 16.57 11.19 14.79
N TYR A 117 15.82 10.82 13.75
CA TYR A 117 16.37 10.24 12.52
C TYR A 117 16.86 11.30 11.53
N LYS A 118 16.44 12.56 11.65
CA LYS A 118 16.74 13.60 10.66
C LYS A 118 18.22 13.93 10.60
N GLU A 119 18.85 14.21 11.74
CA GLU A 119 20.27 14.60 11.78
C GLU A 119 21.19 13.47 11.28
N PRO A 120 21.04 12.20 11.70
CA PRO A 120 21.82 11.10 11.15
C PRO A 120 21.64 10.86 9.64
N ILE A 121 20.48 11.20 9.07
CA ILE A 121 20.23 11.08 7.62
C ILE A 121 20.90 12.23 6.87
N LYS A 122 20.75 13.46 7.37
CA LYS A 122 21.37 14.65 6.76
C LYS A 122 22.89 14.55 6.73
N SER A 123 23.51 14.02 7.79
CA SER A 123 24.98 13.93 7.88
C SER A 123 25.62 12.90 6.94
N ARG A 124 24.83 12.15 6.17
CA ARG A 124 25.31 11.15 5.19
C ARG A 124 25.40 11.69 3.76
N PHE A 125 24.95 12.92 3.54
CA PHE A 125 25.02 13.65 2.27
C PHE A 125 25.75 14.97 2.47
#